data_AF-A0A1R3R966-F1
#
_entry.id   AF-A0A1R3R966-F1
#
_cell.length_a   1.000
_cell.length_b   1.000
_cell.length_c   1.000
_cell.angle_alpha   90.00
_cell.angle_beta   90.00
_cell.angle_gamma   90.00
#
_symmetry.space_group_name_H-M   'P 1'
#
loop_
_entity.id
_entity.type
_entity.pdbx_description
1 polymer ?
#
loop_
_entity_poly.entity_id
_entity_poly.type
_entity_poly.pdbx_seq_one_letter_code
_entity_poly.pdbx_strand_id
1 'polypeptide(L)'
;MGKDFEIAGFSILPLQFPSTPAYAKPATHYLYLRAHEPRIPDADTPRSMFVVNVPVDTTETHLRHLFGTQLSAGRVVRVEFEAVQSTKKIAAPQANIAMSKKRKRVTADELQAQLDDIELPSTWDRQLQKSGARAVVVFADKPSMEASLKAARKAAKKETRIVWGEGVEDRLPSLGLQRYLNHDQLRYPDRAELLRTVNDYMTVFSQVAEARKREEARKAQEPDEDGFITVTSGPKLAAAAHEDEARELIEKQKQKSQGLEDFYRFQSREKRKEKQNQLLKKFDDDKRKLADMKKRKGKIAPE
;
A
#
# COMPACT_ATOMS: atom_id res chain seq x y z
N MET A 1 -23.99 -44.69 -25.50
CA MET A 1 -22.77 -43.88 -25.27
C MET A 1 -22.59 -43.76 -23.77
N GLY A 2 -21.53 -44.35 -23.21
CA GLY A 2 -21.23 -44.17 -21.79
C GLY A 2 -20.95 -42.69 -21.52
N LYS A 3 -21.54 -42.12 -20.47
CA LYS A 3 -21.16 -40.78 -20.02
C LYS A 3 -19.78 -40.89 -19.40
N ASP A 4 -18.79 -40.27 -20.03
CA ASP A 4 -17.46 -40.16 -19.44
C ASP A 4 -17.53 -39.17 -18.27
N PHE A 5 -17.25 -39.65 -17.05
CA PHE A 5 -17.30 -38.85 -15.83
C PHE A 5 -15.94 -38.21 -15.47
N GLU A 6 -14.96 -38.33 -16.37
CA GLU A 6 -13.64 -37.74 -16.23
C GLU A 6 -13.16 -37.17 -17.58
N ILE A 7 -12.55 -35.98 -17.56
CA ILE A 7 -11.95 -35.31 -18.73
C ILE A 7 -10.59 -34.76 -18.30
N ALA A 8 -9.50 -35.15 -18.97
CA ALA A 8 -8.14 -34.66 -18.71
C ALA A 8 -7.71 -34.68 -17.21
N GLY A 9 -8.16 -35.71 -16.47
CA GLY A 9 -7.90 -35.85 -15.03
C GLY A 9 -8.84 -35.07 -14.11
N PHE A 10 -9.79 -34.32 -14.68
CA PHE A 10 -10.88 -33.69 -13.92
C PHE A 10 -12.08 -34.62 -13.81
N SER A 11 -12.62 -34.74 -12.61
CA SER A 11 -13.92 -35.38 -12.36
C SER A 11 -15.04 -34.41 -12.67
N ILE A 12 -16.06 -34.89 -13.38
CA ILE A 12 -17.22 -34.07 -13.77
C ILE A 12 -18.32 -34.26 -12.73
N LEU A 13 -18.79 -33.15 -12.15
CA LEU A 13 -19.94 -33.12 -11.26
C LEU A 13 -21.09 -32.34 -11.91
N PRO A 14 -22.17 -33.00 -12.36
CA PRO A 14 -23.35 -32.31 -12.83
C PRO A 14 -24.13 -31.72 -11.66
N LEU A 15 -24.48 -30.45 -11.78
CA LEU A 15 -25.37 -29.70 -10.89
C LEU A 15 -26.61 -29.27 -11.65
N GLN A 16 -27.74 -29.17 -10.97
CA GLN A 16 -28.95 -28.57 -11.53
C GLN A 16 -29.13 -27.15 -10.98
N PHE A 17 -29.41 -26.19 -11.85
CA PHE A 17 -29.89 -24.89 -11.37
C PHE A 17 -31.36 -24.98 -10.95
N PRO A 18 -31.77 -24.21 -9.94
CA PRO A 18 -33.17 -24.16 -9.53
C PRO A 18 -34.04 -23.66 -10.69
N SER A 19 -35.25 -24.21 -10.80
CA SER A 19 -36.23 -23.76 -11.79
C SER A 19 -36.71 -22.36 -11.42
N THR A 20 -36.83 -21.48 -12.40
CA THR A 20 -37.38 -20.13 -12.20
C THR A 20 -38.58 -19.93 -13.14
N PRO A 21 -39.48 -18.98 -12.85
CA PRO A 21 -40.60 -18.68 -13.74
C PRO A 21 -40.16 -18.37 -15.19
N ALA A 22 -39.01 -17.72 -15.35
CA ALA A 22 -38.42 -17.42 -16.65
C ALA A 22 -37.75 -18.64 -17.33
N TYR A 23 -37.27 -19.61 -16.54
CA TYR A 23 -36.61 -20.83 -17.00
C TYR A 23 -37.19 -22.06 -16.30
N ALA A 24 -38.36 -22.50 -16.77
CA ALA A 24 -39.09 -23.62 -16.17
C ALA A 24 -38.31 -24.95 -16.25
N LYS A 25 -37.51 -25.15 -17.30
CA LYS A 25 -36.68 -26.34 -17.47
C LYS A 25 -35.34 -26.15 -16.73
N PRO A 26 -35.00 -27.00 -15.74
CA PRO A 26 -33.76 -26.86 -15.00
C PRO A 26 -32.56 -27.10 -15.92
N ALA A 27 -31.65 -26.13 -15.96
CA ALA A 27 -30.40 -26.26 -16.69
C ALA A 27 -29.39 -27.10 -15.88
N THR A 28 -28.61 -27.92 -16.59
CA THR A 28 -27.52 -28.69 -15.98
C THR A 28 -26.20 -27.95 -16.18
N HIS A 29 -25.51 -27.69 -15.08
CA HIS A 29 -24.19 -27.05 -15.06
C HIS A 29 -23.14 -28.06 -14.64
N TYR A 30 -22.01 -28.10 -15.34
CA TYR A 30 -20.95 -29.08 -15.09
C TYR A 30 -19.78 -28.42 -14.36
N LEU A 31 -19.51 -28.87 -13.14
CA LEU A 31 -18.29 -28.54 -12.40
C LEU A 31 -17.19 -29.55 -12.71
N TYR A 32 -15.96 -29.05 -12.82
CA TYR A 32 -14.78 -29.89 -13.04
C TYR A 32 -13.89 -29.83 -11.81
N LEU A 33 -13.59 -31.00 -11.24
CA LEU A 33 -12.92 -31.14 -9.94
C LEU A 33 -11.63 -31.94 -10.08
N ARG A 34 -10.54 -31.46 -9.50
CA ARG A 34 -9.25 -32.18 -9.42
C ARG A 34 -8.54 -31.84 -8.11
N ALA A 35 -7.68 -32.73 -7.63
CA ALA A 35 -6.73 -32.36 -6.57
C ALA A 35 -5.90 -31.14 -7.00
N HIS A 36 -5.66 -30.20 -6.07
CA HIS A 36 -4.89 -29.01 -6.38
C HIS A 36 -3.39 -29.34 -6.45
N GLU A 37 -2.77 -29.07 -7.60
CA GLU A 37 -1.35 -29.31 -7.86
C GLU A 37 -0.71 -28.04 -8.45
N PRO A 38 -0.43 -27.02 -7.62
CA PRO A 38 0.24 -25.81 -8.06
C PRO A 38 1.71 -26.10 -8.38
N ARG A 39 2.32 -25.25 -9.22
CA ARG A 39 3.75 -25.35 -9.57
C ARG A 39 4.66 -25.28 -8.34
N ILE A 40 4.27 -24.49 -7.34
CA ILE A 40 4.97 -24.34 -6.07
C ILE A 40 4.00 -24.78 -4.98
N PRO A 41 4.17 -25.97 -4.40
CA PRO A 41 3.33 -26.46 -3.32
C PRO A 41 3.46 -25.59 -2.07
N ASP A 42 2.33 -25.31 -1.43
CA ASP A 42 2.23 -24.71 -0.12
C ASP A 42 1.76 -25.74 0.92
N ALA A 43 1.69 -25.34 2.20
CA ALA A 43 1.25 -26.22 3.29
C ALA A 43 -0.19 -26.73 3.11
N ASP A 44 -1.03 -26.00 2.36
CA ASP A 44 -2.44 -26.30 2.15
C ASP A 44 -2.71 -27.13 0.89
N THR A 45 -1.75 -27.21 -0.04
CA THR A 45 -1.80 -28.01 -1.28
C THR A 45 -2.34 -29.43 -1.07
N PRO A 46 -1.84 -30.25 -0.12
CA PRO A 46 -2.30 -31.64 0.02
C PRO A 46 -3.77 -31.78 0.45
N ARG A 47 -4.37 -30.72 1.01
CA ARG A 47 -5.78 -30.68 1.44
C ARG A 47 -6.63 -29.75 0.57
N SER A 48 -6.14 -29.37 -0.61
CA SER A 48 -6.81 -28.43 -1.50
C SER A 48 -7.33 -29.11 -2.76
N MET A 49 -8.48 -28.65 -3.24
CA MET A 49 -9.10 -29.09 -4.50
C MET A 49 -9.19 -27.92 -5.46
N PHE A 50 -8.80 -28.15 -6.71
CA PHE A 50 -8.98 -27.21 -7.79
C PHE A 50 -10.32 -27.47 -8.48
N VAL A 51 -11.15 -26.42 -8.56
CA VAL A 51 -12.50 -26.44 -9.11
C VAL A 51 -12.57 -25.46 -10.27
N VAL A 52 -13.12 -25.90 -11.41
CA VAL A 52 -13.23 -25.09 -12.62
C VAL A 52 -14.69 -25.04 -13.07
N ASN A 53 -15.02 -23.96 -13.79
CA ASN A 53 -16.35 -23.65 -14.29
C ASN A 53 -17.33 -23.47 -13.14
N VAL A 54 -16.94 -22.70 -12.13
CA VAL A 54 -17.77 -22.41 -10.96
C VAL A 54 -18.96 -21.52 -11.37
N PRO A 55 -20.21 -21.76 -10.90
CA PRO A 55 -21.34 -20.87 -11.18
C PRO A 55 -21.03 -19.40 -10.85
N VAL A 56 -21.56 -18.47 -11.65
CA VAL A 56 -21.25 -17.02 -11.53
C VAL A 56 -21.65 -16.42 -10.19
N ASP A 57 -22.60 -17.02 -9.49
CA ASP A 57 -23.04 -16.57 -8.19
C ASP A 57 -22.22 -17.18 -7.05
N THR A 58 -21.27 -18.07 -7.30
CA THR A 58 -20.67 -18.89 -6.23
C THR A 58 -20.05 -18.09 -5.09
N THR A 59 -20.46 -18.43 -3.88
CA THR A 59 -19.86 -17.97 -2.61
C THR A 59 -19.20 -19.13 -1.88
N GLU A 60 -18.41 -18.80 -0.86
CA GLU A 60 -17.86 -19.80 0.04
C GLU A 60 -18.96 -20.66 0.71
N THR A 61 -20.09 -20.05 1.07
CA THR A 61 -21.25 -20.74 1.66
C THR A 61 -21.79 -21.83 0.73
N HIS A 62 -21.85 -21.58 -0.58
CA HIS A 62 -22.27 -22.60 -1.55
C HIS A 62 -21.36 -23.83 -1.53
N LEU A 63 -20.05 -23.63 -1.59
CA LEU A 63 -19.09 -24.74 -1.66
C LEU A 63 -19.00 -25.49 -0.33
N ARG A 64 -19.07 -24.77 0.80
CA ARG A 64 -19.22 -25.40 2.13
C ARG A 64 -20.47 -26.29 2.20
N HIS A 65 -21.60 -25.82 1.66
CA HIS A 65 -22.84 -26.59 1.65
C HIS A 65 -22.81 -27.78 0.68
N LEU A 66 -22.26 -27.59 -0.53
CA LEU A 66 -22.11 -28.65 -1.52
C LEU A 66 -21.30 -29.83 -0.96
N PHE A 67 -20.10 -29.57 -0.44
CA PHE A 67 -19.20 -30.64 0.03
C PHE A 67 -19.57 -31.17 1.42
N GLY A 68 -20.12 -30.31 2.29
CA GLY A 68 -20.45 -30.65 3.67
C GLY A 68 -21.83 -31.29 3.83
N THR A 69 -22.86 -30.73 3.19
CA THR A 69 -24.25 -31.19 3.36
C THR A 69 -24.70 -32.06 2.19
N GLN A 70 -24.65 -31.55 0.96
CA GLN A 70 -25.21 -32.26 -0.20
C GLN A 70 -24.43 -33.54 -0.55
N LEU A 71 -23.10 -33.47 -0.56
CA LEU A 71 -22.23 -34.62 -0.79
C LEU A 71 -21.88 -35.38 0.50
N SER A 72 -22.11 -34.78 1.68
CA SER A 72 -21.84 -35.36 3.00
C SER A 72 -20.44 -35.97 3.12
N ALA A 73 -19.43 -35.26 2.60
CA ALA A 73 -18.12 -35.87 2.34
C ALA A 73 -16.96 -35.20 3.08
N GLY A 74 -16.96 -33.88 3.23
CA GLY A 74 -15.81 -33.17 3.80
C GLY A 74 -16.15 -31.77 4.28
N ARG A 75 -15.37 -31.28 5.25
CA ARG A 75 -15.52 -29.93 5.80
C ARG A 75 -14.58 -28.95 5.10
N VAL A 76 -15.14 -27.92 4.47
CA VAL A 76 -14.39 -26.83 3.84
C VAL A 76 -14.03 -25.77 4.88
N VAL A 77 -12.77 -25.34 4.89
CA VAL A 77 -12.25 -24.30 5.79
C VAL A 77 -12.30 -22.93 5.11
N ARG A 78 -11.76 -22.85 3.90
CA ARG A 78 -11.74 -21.61 3.11
C ARG A 78 -11.83 -21.89 1.62
N VAL A 79 -12.26 -20.90 0.87
CA VAL A 79 -12.29 -20.92 -0.60
C VAL A 79 -11.56 -19.71 -1.13
N GLU A 80 -10.61 -19.95 -2.04
CA GLU A 80 -9.86 -18.91 -2.74
C GLU A 80 -10.37 -18.84 -4.19
N PHE A 81 -10.96 -17.71 -4.59
CA PHE A 81 -11.49 -17.49 -5.94
C PHE A 81 -10.46 -16.76 -6.82
N GLU A 82 -10.42 -17.05 -8.12
CA GLU A 82 -9.51 -16.38 -9.06
C GLU A 82 -9.64 -14.85 -9.10
N ALA A 83 -10.86 -14.33 -9.01
CA ALA A 83 -11.10 -12.88 -9.06
C ALA A 83 -10.55 -12.15 -7.83
N VAL A 84 -10.46 -12.86 -6.71
CA VAL A 84 -9.81 -12.41 -5.48
C VAL A 84 -8.38 -12.93 -5.56
N GLN A 85 -7.56 -12.32 -6.42
CA GLN A 85 -6.12 -12.60 -6.36
C GLN A 85 -5.66 -12.24 -4.96
N SER A 86 -5.52 -13.26 -4.10
CA SER A 86 -4.94 -13.07 -2.78
C SER A 86 -3.57 -12.48 -3.04
N THR A 87 -3.37 -11.25 -2.59
CA THR A 87 -2.05 -10.62 -2.41
C THR A 87 -1.28 -11.35 -1.31
N LYS A 88 -1.22 -12.69 -1.36
CA LYS A 88 -0.13 -13.46 -0.80
C LYS A 88 1.09 -13.10 -1.64
N LYS A 89 1.67 -11.93 -1.38
CA LYS A 89 3.04 -11.60 -1.78
C LYS A 89 3.84 -12.80 -1.30
N ILE A 90 4.41 -13.54 -2.24
CA ILE A 90 5.32 -14.65 -1.96
C ILE A 90 6.37 -14.05 -1.04
N ALA A 91 6.29 -14.35 0.25
CA ALA A 91 7.35 -14.01 1.17
C ALA A 91 8.59 -14.72 0.63
N ALA A 92 9.54 -13.96 0.09
CA ALA A 92 10.85 -14.47 -0.22
C ALA A 92 11.34 -15.23 1.03
N PRO A 93 12.00 -16.40 0.87
CA PRO A 93 12.44 -17.18 2.02
C PRO A 93 13.39 -16.32 2.84
N GLN A 94 12.87 -15.76 3.94
CA GLN A 94 13.69 -15.07 4.92
C GLN A 94 14.55 -16.14 5.57
N ALA A 95 15.86 -16.02 5.38
CA ALA A 95 16.84 -16.80 6.08
C ALA A 95 16.49 -16.82 7.58
N ASN A 96 16.46 -18.02 8.16
CA ASN A 96 16.19 -18.27 9.56
C ASN A 96 17.15 -17.43 10.44
N ILE A 97 16.70 -16.26 10.89
CA ILE A 97 17.33 -15.55 12.00
C ILE A 97 16.62 -16.01 13.27
N ALA A 98 17.38 -16.71 14.11
CA ALA A 98 16.95 -17.26 15.38
C ALA A 98 16.24 -16.21 16.26
N MET A 99 15.03 -16.56 16.71
CA MET A 99 14.18 -15.75 17.56
C MET A 99 14.80 -15.57 18.96
N SER A 100 15.20 -14.34 19.28
CA SER A 100 15.28 -13.87 20.66
C SER A 100 13.98 -13.13 21.00
N LYS A 101 13.37 -13.46 22.15
CA LYS A 101 12.12 -12.87 22.68
C LYS A 101 12.29 -11.38 23.06
N LYS A 102 12.50 -10.50 22.07
CA LYS A 102 12.28 -9.05 22.19
C LYS A 102 11.07 -8.70 21.34
N ARG A 103 10.20 -7.82 21.86
CA ARG A 103 8.97 -7.36 21.21
C ARG A 103 9.24 -7.11 19.73
N LYS A 104 8.53 -7.83 18.85
CA LYS A 104 8.71 -7.76 17.39
C LYS A 104 8.65 -6.29 16.98
N ARG A 105 9.77 -5.76 16.45
CA ARG A 105 9.81 -4.40 15.94
C ARG A 105 8.93 -4.37 14.69
N VAL A 106 7.86 -3.59 14.73
CA VAL A 106 7.00 -3.40 13.56
C VAL A 106 7.83 -2.70 12.48
N THR A 107 7.93 -3.32 11.31
CA THR A 107 8.68 -2.77 10.16
C THR A 107 7.78 -1.86 9.32
N ALA A 108 8.39 -0.97 8.52
CA ALA A 108 7.63 -0.13 7.60
C ALA A 108 6.80 -0.96 6.60
N ASP A 109 7.32 -2.12 6.19
CA ASP A 109 6.63 -3.04 5.27
C ASP A 109 5.41 -3.72 5.92
N GLU A 110 5.47 -4.06 7.21
CA GLU A 110 4.33 -4.61 7.94
C GLU A 110 3.21 -3.57 8.09
N LEU A 111 3.56 -2.30 8.39
CA LEU A 111 2.60 -1.21 8.44
C LEU A 111 2.02 -0.90 7.05
N GLN A 112 2.82 -1.01 5.99
CA GLN A 112 2.33 -0.84 4.63
C GLN A 112 1.33 -1.94 4.25
N ALA A 113 1.59 -3.19 4.62
CA ALA A 113 0.63 -4.28 4.39
C ALA A 113 -0.68 -4.04 5.15
N GLN A 114 -0.61 -3.58 6.40
CA GLN A 114 -1.79 -3.19 7.17
C GLN A 114 -2.55 -2.03 6.51
N LEU A 115 -1.84 -1.06 5.93
CA LEU A 115 -2.46 0.04 5.20
C LEU A 115 -3.16 -0.44 3.92
N ASP A 116 -2.52 -1.34 3.18
CA ASP A 116 -3.07 -1.95 1.96
C ASP A 116 -4.34 -2.76 2.26
N ASP A 117 -4.46 -3.33 3.48
CA ASP A 117 -5.65 -4.08 3.93
C ASP A 117 -6.83 -3.17 4.35
N ILE A 118 -6.61 -1.86 4.55
CA ILE A 118 -7.67 -0.91 4.91
C ILE A 118 -8.32 -0.38 3.63
N GLU A 119 -9.45 -0.99 3.27
CA GLU A 119 -10.27 -0.59 2.14
C GLU A 119 -11.57 0.09 2.56
N LEU A 120 -12.15 0.89 1.65
CA LEU A 120 -13.48 1.46 1.84
C LEU A 120 -14.54 0.34 1.90
N PRO A 121 -15.67 0.54 2.60
CA PRO A 121 -16.75 -0.43 2.63
C PRO A 121 -17.18 -0.83 1.21
N SER A 122 -17.29 -2.14 0.97
CA SER A 122 -17.75 -2.67 -0.32
C SER A 122 -19.16 -2.17 -0.61
N THR A 123 -19.37 -1.70 -1.84
CA THR A 123 -20.71 -1.31 -2.32
C THR A 123 -21.55 -2.52 -2.73
N TRP A 124 -20.98 -3.72 -2.77
CA TRP A 124 -21.67 -4.96 -3.09
C TRP A 124 -21.65 -5.91 -1.89
N ASP A 125 -22.83 -6.42 -1.54
CA ASP A 125 -23.06 -7.43 -0.51
C ASP A 125 -22.48 -8.81 -0.86
N ARG A 126 -22.37 -9.10 -2.17
CA ARG A 126 -21.82 -10.33 -2.72
C ARG A 126 -21.05 -10.06 -4.01
N GLN A 127 -19.81 -10.54 -4.05
CA GLN A 127 -19.01 -10.57 -5.27
C GLN A 127 -19.49 -11.70 -6.20
N LEU A 128 -19.67 -11.39 -7.49
CA LEU A 128 -19.96 -12.38 -8.52
C LEU A 128 -18.67 -12.84 -9.20
N GLN A 129 -18.67 -14.10 -9.63
CA GLN A 129 -17.59 -14.72 -10.36
C GLN A 129 -17.73 -14.47 -11.86
N LYS A 130 -16.59 -14.51 -12.57
CA LYS A 130 -16.57 -14.48 -14.03
C LYS A 130 -17.10 -15.79 -14.59
N SER A 131 -17.58 -15.78 -15.84
CA SER A 131 -17.91 -17.01 -16.55
C SER A 131 -16.68 -17.91 -16.66
N GLY A 132 -16.84 -19.21 -16.37
CA GLY A 132 -15.73 -20.16 -16.38
C GLY A 132 -14.73 -20.00 -15.23
N ALA A 133 -15.04 -19.22 -14.19
CA ALA A 133 -14.14 -18.97 -13.07
C ALA A 133 -13.66 -20.26 -12.40
N ARG A 134 -12.46 -20.17 -11.83
CA ARG A 134 -11.84 -21.22 -11.01
C ARG A 134 -11.80 -20.85 -9.53
N ALA A 135 -11.83 -21.87 -8.69
CA ALA A 135 -11.68 -21.75 -7.25
C ALA A 135 -10.74 -22.84 -6.71
N VAL A 136 -10.01 -22.51 -5.65
CA VAL A 136 -9.26 -23.47 -4.84
C VAL A 136 -10.00 -23.64 -3.52
N VAL A 137 -10.49 -24.85 -3.27
CA VAL A 137 -11.25 -25.19 -2.07
C VAL A 137 -10.32 -25.89 -1.09
N VAL A 138 -10.07 -25.27 0.06
CA VAL A 138 -9.20 -25.81 1.11
C VAL A 138 -10.05 -26.53 2.16
N PHE A 139 -9.79 -27.83 2.33
CA PHE A 139 -10.49 -28.68 3.28
C PHE A 139 -9.82 -28.66 4.66
N ALA A 140 -10.51 -29.19 5.67
CA ALA A 140 -9.95 -29.35 7.01
C ALA A 140 -8.66 -30.19 6.98
N ASP A 141 -8.69 -31.30 6.27
CA ASP A 141 -7.61 -32.27 6.14
C ASP A 141 -7.60 -32.93 4.76
N LYS A 142 -6.50 -33.62 4.44
CA LYS A 142 -6.34 -34.36 3.18
C LYS A 142 -7.42 -35.45 2.99
N PRO A 143 -7.77 -36.27 4.01
CA PRO A 143 -8.87 -37.22 3.91
C PRO A 143 -10.22 -36.59 3.54
N SER A 144 -10.59 -35.43 4.09
CA SER A 144 -11.82 -34.73 3.69
C SER A 144 -11.83 -34.37 2.22
N MET A 145 -10.71 -33.87 1.68
CA MET A 145 -10.59 -33.53 0.26
C MET A 145 -10.76 -34.76 -0.64
N GLU A 146 -10.07 -35.86 -0.31
CA GLU A 146 -10.17 -37.12 -1.06
C GLU A 146 -11.57 -37.73 -0.98
N ALA A 147 -12.21 -37.68 0.19
CA ALA A 147 -13.59 -38.13 0.39
C ALA A 147 -14.56 -37.30 -0.46
N SER A 148 -14.41 -35.96 -0.49
CA SER A 148 -15.22 -35.08 -1.34
C SER A 148 -15.05 -35.38 -2.82
N LEU A 149 -13.83 -35.66 -3.29
CA LEU A 149 -13.58 -36.01 -4.69
C LEU A 149 -14.20 -37.37 -5.06
N LYS A 150 -14.08 -38.37 -4.17
CA LYS A 150 -14.73 -39.68 -4.33
C LYS A 150 -16.25 -39.57 -4.32
N ALA A 151 -16.80 -38.75 -3.41
CA ALA A 151 -18.24 -38.51 -3.31
C ALA A 151 -18.80 -37.83 -4.55
N ALA A 152 -18.09 -36.82 -5.09
CA ALA A 152 -18.48 -36.17 -6.34
C ALA A 152 -18.48 -37.15 -7.52
N ARG A 153 -17.45 -37.99 -7.67
CA ARG A 153 -17.41 -39.06 -8.69
C ARG A 153 -18.57 -40.05 -8.53
N LYS A 154 -18.89 -40.44 -7.29
CA LYS A 154 -20.00 -41.35 -6.98
C LYS A 154 -21.35 -40.72 -7.30
N ALA A 155 -21.53 -39.44 -6.97
CA ALA A 155 -22.75 -38.68 -7.26
C ALA A 155 -22.97 -38.55 -8.77
N ALA A 156 -21.92 -38.27 -9.53
CA ALA A 156 -21.96 -38.20 -10.98
C ALA A 156 -22.35 -39.56 -11.61
N LYS A 157 -21.69 -40.65 -11.20
CA LYS A 157 -22.01 -42.01 -11.67
C LYS A 157 -23.42 -42.47 -11.34
N LYS A 158 -23.94 -42.06 -10.18
CA LYS A 158 -25.30 -42.38 -9.73
C LYS A 158 -26.37 -41.40 -10.24
N GLU A 159 -25.97 -40.39 -11.01
CA GLU A 159 -26.84 -39.29 -11.45
C GLU A 159 -27.65 -38.69 -10.28
N THR A 160 -26.98 -38.53 -9.13
CA THR A 160 -27.62 -37.97 -7.94
C THR A 160 -28.03 -36.53 -8.23
N ARG A 161 -29.31 -36.22 -7.98
CA ARG A 161 -29.84 -34.88 -8.18
C ARG A 161 -29.27 -33.94 -7.12
N ILE A 162 -28.40 -33.03 -7.55
CA ILE A 162 -27.83 -31.97 -6.70
C ILE A 162 -28.29 -30.63 -7.28
N VAL A 163 -29.13 -29.92 -6.55
CA VAL A 163 -29.59 -28.58 -6.93
C VAL A 163 -28.67 -27.54 -6.31
N TRP A 164 -28.18 -26.61 -7.12
CA TRP A 164 -27.29 -25.54 -6.67
C TRP A 164 -28.06 -24.53 -5.81
N GLY A 165 -27.56 -24.26 -4.59
CA GLY A 165 -28.14 -23.27 -3.69
C GLY A 165 -29.34 -23.76 -2.83
N GLU A 166 -29.85 -24.96 -3.09
CA GLU A 166 -30.97 -25.55 -2.31
C GLU A 166 -30.56 -25.70 -0.84
N GLY A 167 -31.33 -25.12 0.10
CA GLY A 167 -31.05 -25.20 1.55
C GLY A 167 -30.06 -24.15 2.09
N VAL A 168 -29.57 -23.23 1.25
CA VAL A 168 -28.74 -22.09 1.65
C VAL A 168 -29.32 -20.74 1.23
N GLU A 169 -30.49 -20.71 0.60
CA GLU A 169 -31.13 -19.52 0.03
C GLU A 169 -31.21 -18.36 1.04
N ASP A 170 -31.66 -18.63 2.26
CA ASP A 170 -31.82 -17.62 3.32
C ASP A 170 -30.50 -17.08 3.88
N ARG A 171 -29.39 -17.80 3.67
CA ARG A 171 -28.05 -17.43 4.19
C ARG A 171 -27.23 -16.63 3.18
N LEU A 172 -27.79 -16.37 2.00
CA LEU A 172 -27.08 -15.73 0.90
C LEU A 172 -27.71 -14.38 0.59
N PRO A 173 -26.89 -13.37 0.26
CA PRO A 173 -27.41 -12.14 -0.28
C PRO A 173 -28.22 -12.42 -1.55
N SER A 174 -29.44 -11.87 -1.58
CA SER A 174 -30.41 -12.06 -2.66
C SER A 174 -29.87 -11.53 -3.98
N LEU A 175 -30.13 -12.25 -5.07
CA LEU A 175 -29.80 -11.82 -6.42
C LEU A 175 -30.97 -11.08 -7.08
N GLY A 176 -30.80 -10.64 -8.34
CA GLY A 176 -31.84 -9.95 -9.10
C GLY A 176 -32.05 -8.50 -8.67
N LEU A 177 -33.30 -8.03 -8.64
CA LEU A 177 -33.64 -6.64 -8.31
C LEU A 177 -33.14 -6.22 -6.91
N GLN A 178 -33.31 -7.09 -5.92
CA GLN A 178 -32.92 -6.81 -4.53
C GLN A 178 -31.43 -6.53 -4.41
N ARG A 179 -30.58 -7.23 -5.19
CA ARG A 179 -29.13 -6.96 -5.24
C ARG A 179 -28.82 -5.52 -5.64
N TYR A 180 -29.53 -4.99 -6.63
CA TYR A 180 -29.31 -3.62 -7.10
C TYR A 180 -29.86 -2.57 -6.13
N LEU A 181 -30.97 -2.87 -5.45
CA LEU A 181 -31.49 -2.02 -4.38
C LEU A 181 -30.51 -1.96 -3.19
N ASN A 182 -29.97 -3.11 -2.78
CA ASN A 182 -28.95 -3.19 -1.74
C ASN A 182 -27.68 -2.42 -2.16
N HIS A 183 -27.26 -2.56 -3.42
CA HIS A 183 -26.11 -1.82 -3.95
C HIS A 183 -26.32 -0.30 -3.91
N ASP A 184 -27.51 0.17 -4.29
CA ASP A 184 -27.88 1.58 -4.23
C ASP A 184 -27.83 2.12 -2.79
N GLN A 185 -28.33 1.34 -1.82
CA GLN A 185 -28.21 1.67 -0.40
C GLN A 185 -26.76 1.70 0.08
N LEU A 186 -25.95 0.69 -0.28
CA LEU A 186 -24.54 0.60 0.13
C LEU A 186 -23.64 1.66 -0.51
N ARG A 187 -24.07 2.27 -1.62
CA ARG A 187 -23.38 3.42 -2.23
C ARG A 187 -23.36 4.64 -1.29
N TYR A 188 -24.30 4.71 -0.36
CA TYR A 188 -24.41 5.76 0.65
C TYR A 188 -24.18 5.16 2.05
N PRO A 189 -22.93 4.78 2.40
CA PRO A 189 -22.63 4.17 3.69
C PRO A 189 -22.87 5.14 4.84
N ASP A 190 -23.04 4.61 6.04
CA ASP A 190 -23.20 5.43 7.23
C ASP A 190 -21.96 6.31 7.46
N ARG A 191 -22.20 7.56 7.86
CA ARG A 191 -21.15 8.55 8.06
C ARG A 191 -20.17 8.10 9.14
N ALA A 192 -20.63 7.43 10.20
CA ALA A 192 -19.76 7.01 11.29
C ALA A 192 -18.80 5.91 10.83
N GLU A 193 -19.28 4.95 10.04
CA GLU A 193 -18.44 3.89 9.47
C GLU A 193 -17.40 4.43 8.50
N LEU A 194 -17.80 5.33 7.58
CA LEU A 194 -16.85 5.95 6.65
C LEU A 194 -15.76 6.73 7.38
N LEU A 195 -16.13 7.53 8.38
CA LEU A 195 -15.15 8.28 9.19
C LEU A 195 -14.20 7.37 9.96
N ARG A 196 -14.69 6.26 10.51
CA ARG A 196 -13.86 5.26 11.18
C ARG A 196 -12.79 4.72 10.23
N THR A 197 -13.20 4.23 9.06
CA THR A 197 -12.25 3.69 8.05
C THR A 197 -11.23 4.72 7.59
N VAL A 198 -11.65 5.97 7.36
CA VAL A 198 -10.74 7.05 6.97
C VAL A 198 -9.75 7.41 8.09
N ASN A 199 -10.21 7.50 9.34
CA ASN A 199 -9.35 7.81 10.47
C ASN A 199 -8.33 6.69 10.72
N ASP A 200 -8.75 5.43 10.61
CA ASP A 200 -7.88 4.27 10.73
C ASP A 200 -6.81 4.29 9.62
N TYR A 201 -7.22 4.52 8.36
CA TYR A 201 -6.31 4.68 7.23
C TYR A 201 -5.28 5.79 7.46
N MET A 202 -5.73 6.99 7.86
CA MET A 202 -4.85 8.14 8.09
C MET A 202 -3.87 7.91 9.25
N THR A 203 -4.31 7.19 10.28
CA THR A 203 -3.47 6.82 11.41
C THR A 203 -2.36 5.88 10.96
N VAL A 204 -2.68 4.79 10.27
CA VAL A 204 -1.67 3.84 9.76
C VAL A 204 -0.77 4.51 8.72
N PHE A 205 -1.33 5.34 7.82
CA PHE A 205 -0.55 6.08 6.83
C PHE A 205 0.51 6.98 7.49
N SER A 206 0.14 7.71 8.55
CA SER A 206 1.10 8.54 9.29
C SER A 206 2.22 7.71 9.92
N GLN A 207 1.91 6.52 10.44
CA GLN A 207 2.88 5.60 11.03
C GLN A 207 3.83 5.03 9.96
N VAL A 208 3.31 4.68 8.78
CA VAL A 208 4.11 4.24 7.63
C VAL A 208 5.08 5.35 7.21
N ALA A 209 4.59 6.59 7.05
CA ALA A 209 5.41 7.73 6.65
C ALA A 209 6.53 8.00 7.67
N GLU A 210 6.20 7.96 8.97
CA GLU A 210 7.20 8.14 10.03
C GLU A 210 8.20 6.98 10.08
N ALA A 211 7.75 5.74 9.93
CA ALA A 211 8.61 4.56 9.91
C ALA A 211 9.61 4.62 8.74
N ARG A 212 9.16 4.96 7.53
CA ARG A 212 10.03 5.13 6.36
C ARG A 212 11.05 6.25 6.57
N LYS A 213 10.61 7.41 7.08
CA LYS A 213 11.51 8.52 7.39
C LYS A 213 12.59 8.13 8.41
N ARG A 214 12.23 7.35 9.44
CA ARG A 214 13.18 6.83 10.43
C ARG A 214 14.15 5.81 9.83
N GLU A 215 13.69 4.96 8.91
CA GLU A 215 14.55 4.00 8.20
C GLU A 215 15.53 4.71 7.26
N GLU A 216 15.08 5.72 6.52
CA GLU A 216 15.93 6.56 5.68
C GLU A 216 16.96 7.33 6.50
N ALA A 217 16.57 7.93 7.63
CA ALA A 217 17.50 8.61 8.52
C ALA A 217 18.54 7.66 9.13
N ARG A 218 18.15 6.42 9.45
CA ARG A 218 19.10 5.41 9.93
C ARG A 218 20.08 5.00 8.81
N LYS A 219 19.57 4.74 7.60
CA LYS A 219 20.41 4.43 6.44
C LYS A 219 21.38 5.56 6.11
N ALA A 220 20.96 6.81 6.23
CA ALA A 220 21.84 7.97 6.03
C ALA A 220 22.93 8.10 7.12
N GLN A 221 22.75 7.47 8.28
CA GLN A 221 23.71 7.50 9.39
C GLN A 221 24.66 6.29 9.39
N GLU A 222 24.29 5.19 8.74
CA GLU A 222 25.13 4.00 8.58
C GLU A 222 26.23 4.30 7.54
N PRO A 223 27.53 4.19 7.90
CA PRO A 223 28.63 4.38 6.95
C PRO A 223 28.64 3.29 5.88
N ASP A 224 28.96 3.66 4.64
CA ASP A 224 29.09 2.73 3.52
C ASP A 224 30.27 1.74 3.71
N GLU A 225 30.40 0.74 2.83
CA GLU A 225 31.48 -0.28 2.86
C GLU A 225 32.90 0.32 2.83
N ASP A 226 33.04 1.54 2.31
CA ASP A 226 34.29 2.33 2.29
C ASP A 226 34.45 3.28 3.49
N GLY A 227 33.55 3.25 4.47
CA GLY A 227 33.61 4.04 5.71
C GLY A 227 33.20 5.52 5.58
N PHE A 228 32.65 5.92 4.43
CA PHE A 228 32.14 7.28 4.21
C PHE A 228 30.67 7.39 4.62
N ILE A 229 30.30 8.47 5.30
CA ILE A 229 28.91 8.82 5.61
C ILE A 229 28.42 9.71 4.47
N THR A 230 27.36 9.30 3.79
CA THR A 230 26.75 10.10 2.73
C THR A 230 26.12 11.36 3.35
N VAL A 231 26.71 12.52 3.08
CA VAL A 231 26.12 13.81 3.49
C VAL A 231 24.88 14.06 2.63
N THR A 232 23.73 13.57 3.09
CA THR A 232 22.45 13.97 2.52
C THR A 232 22.24 15.43 2.86
N SER A 233 22.00 16.27 1.84
CA SER A 233 21.51 17.61 2.10
C SER A 233 20.20 17.46 2.89
N GLY A 234 20.07 18.25 3.96
CA GLY A 234 18.92 18.22 4.84
C GLY A 234 17.59 18.34 4.08
N PRO A 235 16.44 18.16 4.76
CA PRO A 235 15.14 18.12 4.10
C PRO A 235 15.04 19.32 3.15
N LYS A 236 14.76 19.05 1.88
CA LYS A 236 14.26 20.07 0.94
C LYS A 236 12.92 20.52 1.51
N LEU A 237 12.98 21.38 2.52
CA LEU A 237 11.85 22.08 3.09
C LEU A 237 11.14 22.69 1.89
N ALA A 238 9.87 22.32 1.73
CA ALA A 238 9.02 22.82 0.68
C ALA A 238 9.25 24.32 0.49
N ALA A 239 9.51 24.69 -0.75
CA ALA A 239 10.13 25.94 -1.21
C ALA A 239 9.26 27.20 -1.02
N ALA A 240 8.65 27.41 0.14
CA ALA A 240 7.82 28.61 0.39
C ALA A 240 7.66 29.04 1.86
N ALA A 241 7.97 28.21 2.86
CA ALA A 241 7.57 28.53 4.26
C ALA A 241 8.67 29.13 5.15
N HIS A 242 9.93 29.16 4.72
CA HIS A 242 11.07 29.61 5.55
C HIS A 242 12.07 30.48 4.78
N GLU A 243 11.61 31.37 3.88
CA GLU A 243 12.51 32.32 3.23
C GLU A 243 13.25 33.21 4.24
N ASP A 244 12.56 33.65 5.29
CA ASP A 244 13.13 34.56 6.28
C ASP A 244 14.21 33.88 7.14
N GLU A 245 13.96 32.65 7.60
CA GLU A 245 14.97 31.88 8.36
C GLU A 245 16.16 31.46 7.49
N ALA A 246 15.93 31.17 6.20
CA ALA A 246 17.01 30.88 5.26
C ALA A 246 17.87 32.12 4.99
N ARG A 247 17.25 33.30 4.85
CA ARG A 247 17.97 34.58 4.68
C ARG A 247 18.81 34.92 5.91
N GLU A 248 18.27 34.75 7.12
CA GLU A 248 19.03 34.99 8.35
C GLU A 248 20.25 34.06 8.49
N LEU A 249 20.11 32.79 8.10
CA LEU A 249 21.24 31.84 8.13
C LEU A 249 22.29 32.17 7.07
N ILE A 250 21.87 32.63 5.88
CA ILE A 250 22.77 33.10 4.82
C ILE A 250 23.49 34.38 5.26
N GLU A 251 22.82 35.31 5.93
CA GLU A 251 23.45 36.53 6.46
C GLU A 251 24.44 36.21 7.58
N LYS A 252 24.11 35.31 8.51
CA LYS A 252 25.04 34.85 9.54
C LYS A 252 26.25 34.13 8.94
N GLN A 253 26.07 33.35 7.87
CA GLN A 253 27.19 32.76 7.13
C GLN A 253 28.02 33.82 6.39
N LYS A 254 27.39 34.84 5.80
CA LYS A 254 28.11 35.97 5.19
C LYS A 254 28.92 36.78 6.20
N GLN A 255 28.39 37.00 7.40
CA GLN A 255 29.12 37.65 8.49
C GLN A 255 30.28 36.81 8.99
N LYS A 256 30.16 35.47 8.99
CA LYS A 256 31.28 34.56 9.32
C LYS A 256 32.29 34.41 8.18
N SER A 257 31.87 34.60 6.92
CA SER A 257 32.74 34.57 5.74
C SER A 257 33.42 35.91 5.45
N GLN A 258 33.01 36.99 6.12
CA GLN A 258 33.85 38.17 6.29
C GLN A 258 35.01 37.75 7.18
N GLY A 259 36.06 37.22 6.55
CA GLY A 259 37.23 36.66 7.23
C GLY A 259 37.88 37.67 8.19
N LEU A 260 38.77 37.16 9.05
CA LEU A 260 39.55 37.99 9.97
C LEU A 260 40.36 39.02 9.17
N GLU A 261 39.85 40.25 9.10
CA GLU A 261 40.65 41.40 8.71
C GLU A 261 41.73 41.62 9.78
N ASP A 262 42.97 41.87 9.33
CA ASP A 262 44.17 42.15 10.13
C ASP A 262 45.10 40.98 10.45
N PHE A 263 44.92 39.81 9.82
CA PHE A 263 45.86 38.70 10.05
C PHE A 263 47.23 38.90 9.37
N TYR A 264 47.29 39.62 8.24
CA TYR A 264 48.54 39.76 7.50
C TYR A 264 49.16 41.16 7.59
N ARG A 265 50.50 41.19 7.67
CA ARG A 265 51.30 42.44 7.73
C ARG A 265 51.11 43.37 6.52
N PHE A 266 50.67 42.85 5.37
CA PHE A 266 50.38 43.69 4.20
C PHE A 266 49.07 44.47 4.37
N GLN A 267 48.04 43.88 4.98
CA GLN A 267 46.75 44.53 5.26
C GLN A 267 46.91 45.72 6.20
N SER A 268 47.73 45.56 7.25
CA SER A 268 48.03 46.65 8.18
C SER A 268 48.87 47.78 7.57
N ARG A 269 49.77 47.46 6.63
CA ARG A 269 50.52 48.48 5.86
C ARG A 269 49.59 49.27 4.94
N GLU A 270 48.66 48.59 4.29
CA GLU A 270 47.67 49.20 3.39
C GLU A 270 46.70 50.10 4.16
N LYS A 271 46.14 49.64 5.29
CA LYS A 271 45.30 50.45 6.19
C LYS A 271 46.03 51.70 6.70
N ARG A 272 47.34 51.64 6.98
CA ARG A 272 48.13 52.83 7.38
C ARG A 272 48.31 53.81 6.23
N LYS A 273 48.61 53.31 5.02
CA LYS A 273 48.74 54.15 3.82
C LYS A 273 47.43 54.85 3.48
N GLU A 274 46.31 54.15 3.63
CA GLU A 274 44.98 54.71 3.41
C GLU A 274 44.63 55.79 4.45
N LYS A 275 44.88 55.55 5.73
CA LYS A 275 44.72 56.57 6.79
C LYS A 275 45.58 57.81 6.53
N GLN A 276 46.82 57.63 6.08
CA GLN A 276 47.69 58.75 5.70
C GLN A 276 47.10 59.54 4.53
N ASN A 277 46.61 58.87 3.50
CA ASN A 277 45.96 59.52 2.35
C ASN A 277 44.67 60.26 2.73
N GLN A 278 43.87 59.70 3.64
CA GLN A 278 42.66 60.37 4.14
C GLN A 278 43.01 61.64 4.94
N LEU A 279 44.09 61.63 5.72
CA LEU A 279 44.58 62.81 6.41
C LEU A 279 45.08 63.88 5.44
N LEU A 280 45.81 63.50 4.38
CA LEU A 280 46.18 64.45 3.32
C LEU A 280 44.95 65.07 2.65
N LYS A 281 43.95 64.25 2.29
CA LYS A 281 42.70 64.76 1.68
C LYS A 281 41.97 65.73 2.61
N LYS A 282 41.83 65.40 3.90
CA LYS A 282 41.22 66.30 4.89
C LYS A 282 42.01 67.59 5.05
N PHE A 283 43.34 67.52 5.01
CA PHE A 283 44.19 68.70 5.11
C PHE A 283 44.06 69.62 3.88
N ASP A 284 44.01 69.06 2.67
CA ASP A 284 43.77 69.83 1.44
C ASP A 284 42.37 70.46 1.44
N ASP A 285 41.36 69.74 1.91
CA ASP A 285 39.99 70.27 2.07
C ASP A 285 39.94 71.41 3.10
N ASP A 286 40.64 71.29 4.23
CA ASP A 286 40.70 72.35 5.24
C ASP A 286 41.50 73.56 4.76
N LYS A 287 42.57 73.34 3.99
CA LYS A 287 43.32 74.42 3.33
C LYS A 287 42.46 75.13 2.29
N ARG A 288 41.63 74.39 1.54
CA ARG A 288 40.65 74.95 0.59
C ARG A 288 39.57 75.76 1.32
N LYS A 289 39.01 75.25 2.42
CA LYS A 289 38.06 75.99 3.25
C LYS A 289 38.65 77.28 3.82
N LEU A 290 39.89 77.25 4.29
CA LEU A 290 40.59 78.44 4.77
C LEU A 290 40.84 79.47 3.65
N ALA A 291 41.21 79.01 2.46
CA ALA A 291 41.35 79.90 1.29
C ALA A 291 40.01 80.57 0.91
N ASP A 292 38.91 79.82 0.95
CA ASP A 292 37.57 80.35 0.67
C ASP A 292 37.11 81.33 1.75
N MET A 293 37.41 81.07 3.03
CA MET A 293 37.16 82.05 4.12
C MET A 293 38.01 83.32 3.97
N LYS A 294 39.27 83.19 3.52
CA LYS A 294 40.17 84.34 3.30
C LYS A 294 39.69 85.21 2.13
N LYS A 295 39.16 84.59 1.06
CA LYS A 295 38.51 85.30 -0.07
C LYS A 295 37.21 85.99 0.34
N ARG A 296 36.44 85.41 1.27
CA ARG A 296 35.23 86.04 1.85
C ARG A 296 35.54 87.25 2.74
N LYS A 297 36.65 87.25 3.49
CA LYS A 297 37.09 88.42 4.29
C LYS A 297 37.73 89.54 3.46
N GLY A 298 38.21 89.25 2.25
CA GLY A 298 38.88 90.23 1.37
C GLY A 298 37.96 91.07 0.47
N LYS A 299 36.63 90.93 0.57
CA LYS A 299 35.66 91.79 -0.13
C LYS A 299 34.82 92.57 0.87
N ILE A 300 35.44 93.53 1.53
CA ILE A 300 34.74 94.69 2.10
C ILE A 300 35.49 95.89 1.51
N ALA A 301 34.95 96.45 0.43
CA ALA A 301 35.39 97.73 -0.10
C ALA A 301 34.69 98.83 0.72
N PRO A 302 35.42 99.80 1.29
CA PRO A 302 34.80 100.97 1.91
C PRO A 302 34.30 101.95 0.83
N GLU A 303 33.21 102.67 1.15
CA GLU A 303 32.81 103.92 0.48
C GLU A 303 33.92 104.97 0.50
#